data_AF-A0AAD3CJ53-F1
#
_entry.id   AF-A0AAD3CJ53-F1
#
_cell.length_a   1.000
_cell.length_b   1.000
_cell.length_c   1.000
_cell.angle_alpha   90.00
_cell.angle_beta   90.00
_cell.angle_gamma   90.00
#
_symmetry.space_group_name_H-M   'P 1'
#
loop_
_entity.id
_entity.type
_entity.pdbx_description
1 polymer ?
#
loop_
_entity_poly.entity_id
_entity_poly.type
_entity_poly.pdbx_seq_one_letter_code
_entity_poly.pdbx_strand_id
1 'polypeptide(L)'
;MNGKKHIHEGNTLGGLHLNSSLIDKQHDNSDEIPKNFTPDEMDTIKKNQKEEKEAIQQQTDIDTTTTMVAGSTEEIIDVSHRDATVEDATVEEMLVEPAESNSDSRGNQTQQREDGAQSPVETLRPVMRSKRSHPGLTEFHNWMDAIASIYRMYSIGKVNKSDEPVIPLLPRSERGRVSLNMVIENRTSRDIDVFWIDYKGKEIKKGSLSAFSENVDITITTWIGHPWAFRDRHSGMLLLYYVPYRIIPFTESNHPDTAQETRIGRHRFILTSPMNDEDACAVIDHVFTNITSIDDAVAFSIQQMERENVSPMILLKYLYNIALNPNDSKYRQIRTSNKVFFNNVWCNGGRGVLHALGFEENQSHIEMGPSEGPLTGERIKQVTDAVMMLEKYLNQIEGSPRRNQPVGSDGSGRANWR
;
A
#
# COMPACT_ATOMS: atom_id res chain seq x y z
N MET A 1 18.25 -56.78 39.99
CA MET A 1 19.28 -57.71 39.47
C MET A 1 20.26 -56.91 38.62
N ASN A 2 21.54 -57.01 38.97
CA ASN A 2 22.66 -56.25 38.45
C ASN A 2 23.01 -56.59 37.00
N GLY A 3 23.49 -55.60 36.25
CA GLY A 3 24.17 -55.78 34.96
C GLY A 3 25.03 -54.57 34.61
N LYS A 4 26.24 -54.54 35.17
CA LYS A 4 27.35 -53.59 34.87
C LYS A 4 28.09 -53.98 33.58
N LYS A 5 28.88 -53.01 33.07
CA LYS A 5 30.11 -53.07 32.21
C LYS A 5 29.88 -52.58 30.76
N HIS A 6 30.79 -51.85 30.10
CA HIS A 6 32.17 -51.45 30.38
C HIS A 6 32.50 -50.16 29.59
N ILE A 7 33.42 -49.37 30.15
CA ILE A 7 34.16 -48.26 29.55
C ILE A 7 35.21 -48.82 28.56
N HIS A 8 35.45 -48.13 27.44
CA HIS A 8 36.76 -48.11 26.78
C HIS A 8 37.06 -46.75 26.16
N GLU A 9 38.16 -46.14 26.62
CA GLU A 9 38.84 -44.98 26.04
C GLU A 9 39.63 -45.39 24.78
N GLY A 10 39.81 -44.42 23.87
CA GLY A 10 40.69 -44.56 22.71
C GLY A 10 40.89 -43.24 21.98
N ASN A 11 41.93 -42.50 22.37
CA ASN A 11 42.49 -41.33 21.70
C ASN A 11 42.95 -41.67 20.27
N THR A 12 42.77 -40.74 19.32
CA THR A 12 43.76 -40.56 18.24
C THR A 12 43.76 -39.13 17.72
N LEU A 13 44.92 -38.49 17.85
CA LEU A 13 45.30 -37.20 17.31
C LEU A 13 45.35 -37.27 15.77
N GLY A 14 44.60 -36.38 15.11
CA GLY A 14 44.74 -36.09 13.69
C GLY A 14 45.15 -34.64 13.49
N GLY A 15 46.45 -34.41 13.28
CA GLY A 15 47.00 -33.10 12.95
C GLY A 15 46.57 -32.64 11.57
N LEU A 16 45.96 -31.47 11.49
CA LEU A 16 45.71 -30.77 10.23
C LEU A 16 46.88 -29.84 9.94
N HIS A 17 47.67 -30.22 8.94
CA HIS A 17 48.61 -29.36 8.23
C HIS A 17 47.85 -28.21 7.55
N LEU A 18 48.09 -26.98 8.00
CA LEU A 18 47.76 -25.78 7.25
C LEU A 18 48.89 -25.50 6.25
N ASN A 19 48.61 -25.72 4.96
CA ASN A 19 49.44 -25.26 3.87
C ASN A 19 49.24 -23.75 3.69
N SER A 20 50.28 -22.97 3.97
CA SER A 20 50.44 -21.61 3.49
C SER A 20 51.00 -21.65 2.06
N SER A 21 50.31 -21.05 1.08
CA SER A 21 50.90 -20.33 -0.06
C SER A 21 49.84 -20.06 -1.14
N LEU A 22 49.47 -18.78 -1.29
CA LEU A 22 48.90 -18.12 -2.49
C LEU A 22 48.55 -16.69 -2.03
N ILE A 23 49.53 -15.78 -1.97
CA ILE A 23 49.93 -14.85 -3.05
C ILE A 23 48.74 -14.10 -3.64
N ASP A 24 48.58 -12.88 -3.12
CA ASP A 24 48.28 -11.62 -3.79
C ASP A 24 47.44 -11.65 -5.06
N LYS A 25 46.20 -11.13 -4.92
CA LYS A 25 45.60 -10.13 -5.81
C LYS A 25 44.34 -9.59 -5.12
N GLN A 26 44.53 -8.62 -4.21
CA GLN A 26 43.45 -7.70 -3.85
C GLN A 26 43.26 -6.75 -5.03
N HIS A 27 42.13 -6.89 -5.71
CA HIS A 27 41.62 -5.86 -6.60
C HIS A 27 41.07 -4.73 -5.73
N ASP A 28 41.77 -3.60 -5.78
CA ASP A 28 41.34 -2.31 -5.29
C ASP A 28 40.11 -1.87 -6.10
N ASN A 29 38.92 -1.99 -5.50
CA ASN A 29 37.65 -1.42 -5.99
C ASN A 29 37.31 -0.19 -5.13
N SER A 30 38.27 0.72 -5.00
CA SER A 30 38.01 2.07 -4.51
C SER A 30 37.59 2.97 -5.69
N ASP A 31 36.48 3.68 -5.48
CA ASP A 31 36.12 4.92 -6.18
C ASP A 31 35.71 4.86 -7.65
N GLU A 32 34.54 4.29 -7.94
CA GLU A 32 33.64 4.89 -8.94
C GLU A 32 32.57 5.70 -8.23
N ILE A 33 32.91 6.95 -7.92
CA ILE A 33 31.93 8.01 -7.60
C ILE A 33 30.96 8.10 -8.80
N PRO A 34 29.63 8.16 -8.59
CA PRO A 34 28.68 8.33 -9.68
C PRO A 34 29.06 9.56 -10.50
N LYS A 35 29.26 9.38 -11.80
CA LYS A 35 29.54 10.50 -12.71
C LYS A 35 28.37 11.47 -12.60
N ASN A 36 28.67 12.71 -12.17
CA ASN A 36 27.71 13.80 -12.24
C ASN A 36 27.13 13.86 -13.65
N PHE A 37 25.81 14.00 -13.76
CA PHE A 37 25.15 14.21 -15.05
C PHE A 37 25.88 15.31 -15.80
N THR A 38 26.26 14.99 -17.03
CA THR A 38 26.85 15.97 -17.93
C THR A 38 25.83 17.09 -18.18
N PRO A 39 26.29 18.32 -18.43
CA PRO A 39 25.40 19.41 -18.84
C PRO A 39 24.45 19.02 -19.97
N ASP A 40 24.91 18.17 -20.89
CA ASP A 40 24.13 17.65 -22.03
C ASP A 40 22.99 16.71 -21.59
N GLU A 41 23.22 15.84 -20.60
CA GLU A 41 22.17 15.00 -20.00
C GLU A 41 21.13 15.86 -19.26
N MET A 42 21.59 16.89 -18.55
CA MET A 42 20.70 17.84 -17.86
C MET A 42 19.84 18.65 -18.84
N ASP A 43 20.39 19.03 -19.99
CA ASP A 43 19.63 19.75 -21.01
C ASP A 43 18.67 18.83 -21.77
N THR A 44 19.02 17.56 -21.96
CA THR A 44 18.11 16.53 -22.46
C THR A 44 16.91 16.33 -21.52
N ILE A 45 17.15 16.29 -20.21
CA ILE A 45 16.08 16.19 -19.20
C ILE A 45 15.17 17.43 -19.23
N LYS A 46 15.74 18.65 -19.35
CA LYS A 46 14.94 19.88 -19.45
C LYS A 46 14.11 19.91 -20.73
N LYS A 47 14.67 19.43 -21.85
CA LYS A 47 13.97 19.33 -23.13
C LYS A 47 12.79 18.38 -23.03
N ASN A 48 12.99 17.19 -22.48
CA ASN A 48 11.92 16.20 -22.28
C ASN A 48 10.82 16.74 -21.35
N GLN A 49 11.17 17.50 -20.30
CA GLN A 49 10.19 18.15 -19.42
C GLN A 49 9.38 19.26 -20.12
N LYS A 50 9.98 19.94 -21.10
CA LYS A 50 9.28 20.95 -21.91
C LYS A 50 8.29 20.27 -22.86
N GLU A 51 8.72 19.22 -23.56
CA GLU A 51 7.87 18.46 -24.49
C GLU A 51 6.70 17.78 -23.76
N GLU A 52 6.92 17.22 -22.57
CA GLU A 52 5.85 16.61 -21.76
C GLU A 52 4.82 17.65 -21.30
N LYS A 53 5.26 18.85 -20.89
CA LYS A 53 4.35 19.95 -20.54
C LYS A 53 3.52 20.42 -21.75
N GLU A 54 4.14 20.51 -22.92
CA GLU A 54 3.44 20.88 -24.16
C GLU A 54 2.42 19.79 -24.57
N ALA A 55 2.76 18.50 -24.39
CA ALA A 55 1.84 17.40 -24.67
C ALA A 55 0.63 17.37 -23.73
N ILE A 56 0.83 17.63 -22.43
CA ILE A 56 -0.26 17.72 -21.44
C ILE A 56 -1.18 18.90 -21.76
N GLN A 57 -0.62 20.05 -22.13
CA GLN A 57 -1.41 21.23 -22.51
C GLN A 57 -2.26 20.96 -23.77
N GLN A 58 -1.70 20.30 -24.77
CA GLN A 58 -2.44 19.93 -25.99
C GLN A 58 -3.60 18.96 -25.68
N GLN A 59 -3.40 18.00 -24.78
CA GLN A 59 -4.45 17.08 -24.37
C GLN A 59 -5.60 17.81 -23.63
N THR A 60 -5.28 18.78 -22.76
CA THR A 60 -6.31 19.57 -22.07
C THR A 60 -7.13 20.46 -23.02
N ASP A 61 -6.52 20.94 -24.09
CA ASP A 61 -7.21 21.78 -25.09
C ASP A 61 -8.17 20.94 -25.96
N ILE A 62 -7.82 19.68 -26.25
CA ILE A 62 -8.67 18.73 -26.98
C ILE A 62 -9.90 18.32 -26.15
N ASP A 63 -9.72 18.04 -24.86
CA ASP A 63 -10.82 17.64 -23.98
C ASP A 63 -11.82 18.79 -23.74
N THR A 64 -11.32 20.03 -23.68
CA THR A 64 -12.16 21.23 -23.57
C THR A 64 -12.99 21.45 -24.84
N THR A 65 -12.42 21.17 -26.02
CA THR A 65 -13.11 21.29 -27.31
C THR A 65 -14.16 20.20 -27.51
N THR A 66 -13.87 18.97 -27.07
CA THR A 66 -14.79 17.83 -27.15
C THR A 66 -16.03 18.03 -26.27
N THR A 67 -15.88 18.72 -25.14
CA THR A 67 -16.99 19.02 -24.22
C THR A 67 -17.95 20.08 -24.79
N MET A 68 -17.50 20.99 -25.66
CA MET A 68 -18.37 21.99 -26.29
C MET A 68 -19.18 21.46 -27.48
N VAL A 69 -18.76 20.37 -28.13
CA VAL A 69 -19.45 19.81 -29.30
C VAL A 69 -20.59 18.86 -28.90
N ALA A 70 -20.53 18.25 -27.71
CA ALA A 70 -21.55 17.32 -27.22
C ALA A 70 -22.84 17.99 -26.69
N GLY A 71 -22.93 19.32 -26.68
CA GLY A 71 -24.07 20.07 -26.14
C GLY A 71 -25.13 20.53 -27.15
N SER A 72 -25.17 19.97 -28.37
CA SER A 72 -26.03 20.50 -29.45
C SER A 72 -26.90 19.45 -30.15
N THR A 73 -27.57 18.58 -29.39
CA THR A 73 -28.77 17.88 -29.87
C THR A 73 -29.69 17.58 -28.69
N GLU A 74 -30.54 18.52 -28.31
CA GLU A 74 -31.76 18.21 -27.57
C GLU A 74 -32.99 18.60 -28.39
N GLU A 75 -33.89 17.64 -28.49
CA GLU A 75 -35.18 17.69 -29.16
C GLU A 75 -36.09 18.76 -28.55
N ILE A 76 -36.74 19.49 -29.46
CA ILE A 76 -37.85 20.39 -29.16
C ILE A 76 -39.05 19.54 -28.77
N ILE A 77 -39.41 19.53 -27.48
CA ILE A 77 -40.76 19.17 -27.03
C ILE A 77 -41.40 20.40 -26.40
N ASP A 78 -42.38 20.91 -27.14
CA ASP A 78 -43.28 22.00 -26.82
C ASP A 78 -44.27 21.58 -25.72
N VAL A 79 -44.20 22.21 -24.54
CA VAL A 79 -45.30 22.21 -23.56
C VAL A 79 -45.46 23.61 -22.97
N SER A 80 -46.64 24.13 -23.23
CA SER A 80 -47.20 25.43 -22.87
C SER A 80 -47.31 25.74 -21.37
N HIS A 81 -47.19 27.04 -21.08
CA HIS A 81 -47.85 27.84 -20.04
C HIS A 81 -47.68 27.48 -18.55
N ARG A 82 -47.04 28.39 -17.80
CA ARG A 82 -47.71 29.21 -16.77
C ARG A 82 -46.86 30.38 -16.29
N ASP A 83 -47.52 31.54 -16.25
CA ASP A 83 -47.09 32.78 -15.62
C ASP A 83 -46.87 32.63 -14.11
N ALA A 84 -45.80 33.24 -13.60
CA ALA A 84 -45.79 33.93 -12.31
C ALA A 84 -44.58 34.89 -12.26
N THR A 85 -44.92 36.16 -12.10
CA THR A 85 -44.06 37.34 -11.95
C THR A 85 -43.57 37.53 -10.51
N VAL A 86 -42.60 38.45 -10.33
CA VAL A 86 -42.26 39.20 -9.09
C VAL A 86 -41.30 38.44 -8.15
N GLU A 87 -40.20 38.96 -7.56
CA GLU A 87 -39.68 40.31 -7.34
C GLU A 87 -38.13 40.34 -7.22
N ASP A 88 -37.61 41.52 -7.51
CA ASP A 88 -36.29 42.10 -7.27
C ASP A 88 -35.92 42.16 -5.76
N ALA A 89 -34.67 41.87 -5.38
CA ALA A 89 -34.08 42.42 -4.15
C ALA A 89 -32.54 42.35 -4.16
N THR A 90 -31.96 43.55 -4.08
CA THR A 90 -30.55 43.90 -3.95
C THR A 90 -29.99 43.68 -2.53
N VAL A 91 -28.70 43.30 -2.50
CA VAL A 91 -27.59 43.77 -1.63
C VAL A 91 -27.94 44.29 -0.23
N GLU A 92 -27.37 43.67 0.82
CA GLU A 92 -26.88 44.44 1.97
C GLU A 92 -25.62 43.82 2.61
N GLU A 93 -24.75 44.75 2.97
CA GLU A 93 -23.39 44.67 3.48
C GLU A 93 -23.46 44.85 5.00
N MET A 94 -22.84 43.97 5.80
CA MET A 94 -22.64 44.25 7.24
C MET A 94 -21.30 43.73 7.77
N LEU A 95 -20.39 44.70 7.84
CA LEU A 95 -19.43 45.04 8.89
C LEU A 95 -19.12 44.06 10.05
N VAL A 96 -17.80 43.94 10.21
CA VAL A 96 -16.96 43.64 11.37
C VAL A 96 -17.31 44.48 12.61
N GLU A 97 -17.12 43.93 13.82
CA GLU A 97 -16.51 44.55 15.03
C GLU A 97 -16.42 43.55 16.21
N PRO A 98 -15.61 43.82 17.27
CA PRO A 98 -14.64 42.85 17.81
C PRO A 98 -14.91 42.35 19.26
N ALA A 99 -13.86 41.68 19.77
CA ALA A 99 -13.66 41.04 21.05
C ALA A 99 -13.87 41.88 22.31
N GLU A 100 -14.15 41.21 23.43
CA GLU A 100 -13.56 41.35 24.79
C GLU A 100 -14.30 40.38 25.75
N SER A 101 -13.64 39.45 26.44
CA SER A 101 -12.87 39.54 27.70
C SER A 101 -13.70 39.27 28.97
N ASN A 102 -13.03 38.72 30.00
CA ASN A 102 -13.46 38.42 31.38
C ASN A 102 -14.23 37.11 31.60
N SER A 103 -14.11 36.39 32.72
CA SER A 103 -13.15 36.29 33.83
C SER A 103 -13.76 35.24 34.79
N ASP A 104 -12.92 34.45 35.44
CA ASP A 104 -13.10 33.90 36.78
C ASP A 104 -14.24 32.91 37.14
N SER A 105 -13.76 31.73 37.54
CA SER A 105 -13.97 31.10 38.87
C SER A 105 -15.01 29.98 39.05
N ARG A 106 -14.66 29.09 40.00
CA ARG A 106 -15.34 27.90 40.55
C ARG A 106 -15.15 26.62 39.72
N GLY A 107 -14.41 25.60 40.16
CA GLY A 107 -14.28 25.08 41.52
C GLY A 107 -15.42 24.10 41.79
N ASN A 108 -15.26 22.84 41.37
CA ASN A 108 -16.07 21.72 41.87
C ASN A 108 -15.25 20.43 41.88
N GLN A 109 -15.05 19.91 43.09
CA GLN A 109 -14.57 18.58 43.38
C GLN A 109 -15.56 17.56 42.83
N THR A 110 -15.07 16.62 42.01
CA THR A 110 -15.83 15.42 41.63
C THR A 110 -15.17 14.22 42.27
N GLN A 111 -15.94 13.53 43.11
CA GLN A 111 -15.61 12.27 43.77
C GLN A 111 -15.28 11.19 42.72
N GLN A 112 -14.09 10.61 42.83
CA GLN A 112 -13.74 9.38 42.11
C GLN A 112 -14.46 8.20 42.78
N ARG A 113 -15.37 7.57 42.01
CA ARG A 113 -15.83 6.20 42.26
C ARG A 113 -14.80 5.24 41.69
N GLU A 114 -14.43 4.26 42.51
CA GLU A 114 -13.67 3.08 42.11
C GLU A 114 -14.59 2.17 41.28
N ASP A 115 -14.43 2.21 39.96
CA ASP A 115 -15.01 1.23 39.05
C ASP A 115 -13.93 0.22 38.63
N GLY A 116 -14.31 -1.05 38.76
CA GLY A 116 -13.45 -2.21 38.59
C GLY A 116 -12.75 -2.28 37.24
N ALA A 117 -11.45 -2.56 37.29
CA ALA A 117 -10.61 -2.85 36.16
C ALA A 117 -11.13 -4.08 35.40
N GLN A 118 -11.94 -3.86 34.37
CA GLN A 118 -12.03 -4.78 33.25
C GLN A 118 -10.77 -4.56 32.41
N SER A 119 -9.90 -5.58 32.40
CA SER A 119 -8.74 -5.64 31.53
C SER A 119 -9.18 -5.36 30.09
N PRO A 120 -8.60 -4.38 29.38
CA PRO A 120 -8.92 -4.17 27.98
C PRO A 120 -8.55 -5.46 27.24
N VAL A 121 -9.51 -6.01 26.50
CA VAL A 121 -9.23 -7.03 25.49
C VAL A 121 -8.37 -6.35 24.44
N GLU A 122 -7.05 -6.44 24.62
CA GLU A 122 -6.05 -5.97 23.69
C GLU A 122 -6.25 -6.77 22.39
N THR A 123 -6.97 -6.18 21.43
CA THR A 123 -6.91 -6.66 20.06
C THR A 123 -5.43 -6.69 19.70
N LEU A 124 -4.88 -7.89 19.52
CA LEU A 124 -3.49 -8.18 19.16
C LEU A 124 -3.20 -7.58 17.77
N ARG A 125 -3.20 -6.25 17.68
CA ARG A 125 -2.57 -5.53 16.59
C ARG A 125 -1.08 -5.66 16.87
N PRO A 126 -0.34 -6.37 16.01
CA PRO A 126 1.09 -6.47 16.15
C PRO A 126 1.66 -5.06 15.99
N VAL A 127 2.10 -4.46 17.09
CA VAL A 127 2.79 -3.17 16.99
C VAL A 127 4.13 -3.46 16.35
N MET A 128 4.29 -3.07 15.08
CA MET A 128 5.57 -3.16 14.36
C MET A 128 6.56 -2.16 14.97
N ARG A 129 7.17 -2.53 16.10
CA ARG A 129 8.22 -1.72 16.73
C ARG A 129 9.55 -2.04 16.05
N SER A 130 10.08 -1.09 15.28
CA SER A 130 11.47 -1.12 14.82
C SER A 130 12.40 -1.27 16.03
N LYS A 131 13.33 -2.25 15.99
CA LYS A 131 14.38 -2.41 17.00
C LYS A 131 15.52 -1.39 16.84
N ARG A 132 15.54 -0.61 15.75
CA ARG A 132 16.57 0.42 15.48
C ARG A 132 16.00 1.81 15.73
N SER A 133 16.79 2.67 16.36
CA SER A 133 16.52 4.10 16.60
C SER A 133 16.58 4.94 15.30
N HIS A 134 16.01 4.43 14.22
CA HIS A 134 15.90 5.13 12.96
C HIS A 134 14.49 5.72 12.85
N PRO A 135 14.32 7.05 12.88
CA PRO A 135 12.98 7.65 12.91
C PRO A 135 12.14 7.24 11.70
N GLY A 136 12.77 7.00 10.54
CA GLY A 136 12.04 6.65 9.31
C GLY A 136 11.33 5.29 9.31
N LEU A 137 11.85 4.29 10.03
CA LEU A 137 11.20 2.98 10.02
C LEU A 137 9.88 3.00 10.79
N THR A 138 9.80 3.75 11.88
CA THR A 138 8.55 3.93 12.63
C THR A 138 7.49 4.59 11.76
N GLU A 139 7.82 5.71 11.11
CA GLU A 139 6.88 6.39 10.21
C GLU A 139 6.50 5.54 9.00
N PHE A 140 7.45 4.77 8.46
CA PHE A 140 7.16 3.82 7.40
C PHE A 140 6.17 2.74 7.86
N HIS A 141 6.35 2.15 9.05
CA HIS A 141 5.42 1.17 9.60
C HIS A 141 4.04 1.78 9.88
N ASN A 142 3.99 2.98 10.44
CA ASN A 142 2.74 3.71 10.66
C ASN A 142 1.99 3.96 9.35
N TRP A 143 2.69 4.44 8.32
CA TRP A 143 2.16 4.61 6.97
C TRP A 143 1.68 3.27 6.41
N MET A 144 2.50 2.22 6.51
CA MET A 144 2.17 0.90 5.99
C MET A 144 0.94 0.31 6.69
N ASP A 145 0.81 0.48 8.00
CA ASP A 145 -0.35 0.06 8.80
C ASP A 145 -1.60 0.87 8.49
N ALA A 146 -1.48 2.19 8.36
CA ALA A 146 -2.59 3.06 8.00
C ALA A 146 -3.13 2.72 6.61
N ILE A 147 -2.23 2.59 5.63
CA ILE A 147 -2.55 2.18 4.27
C ILE A 147 -3.15 0.76 4.30
N ALA A 148 -2.52 -0.19 4.98
CA ALA A 148 -3.06 -1.55 5.10
C ALA A 148 -4.45 -1.58 5.74
N SER A 149 -4.73 -0.68 6.69
CA SER A 149 -6.05 -0.58 7.34
C SER A 149 -7.10 0.05 6.43
N ILE A 150 -6.78 1.16 5.75
CA ILE A 150 -7.71 1.87 4.83
C ILE A 150 -8.12 0.95 3.66
N TYR A 151 -7.19 0.15 3.15
CA TYR A 151 -7.41 -0.69 1.98
C TYR A 151 -7.86 -2.13 2.32
N ARG A 152 -8.08 -2.45 3.59
CA ARG A 152 -8.77 -3.66 4.03
C ARG A 152 -10.27 -3.39 4.14
N MET A 153 -10.98 -3.58 3.04
CA MET A 153 -12.44 -3.57 3.06
C MET A 153 -12.95 -5.00 3.25
N TYR A 154 -13.04 -5.40 4.52
CA TYR A 154 -13.81 -6.55 4.96
C TYR A 154 -15.16 -6.08 5.50
N SER A 155 -16.24 -6.75 5.11
CA SER A 155 -17.49 -6.71 5.85
C SER A 155 -17.79 -8.12 6.32
N ILE A 156 -17.64 -8.35 7.62
CA ILE A 156 -17.96 -9.63 8.23
C ILE A 156 -19.49 -9.71 8.35
N GLY A 157 -20.06 -10.82 7.89
CA GLY A 157 -21.48 -11.06 8.03
C GLY A 157 -21.89 -11.27 9.49
N LYS A 158 -23.16 -11.03 9.81
CA LYS A 158 -23.71 -11.21 11.14
C LYS A 158 -24.60 -12.45 11.18
N VAL A 159 -24.64 -13.13 12.32
CA VAL A 159 -25.48 -14.33 12.53
C VAL A 159 -26.97 -13.96 12.62
N ASN A 160 -27.28 -12.80 13.18
CA ASN A 160 -28.64 -12.30 13.32
C ASN A 160 -29.10 -11.60 12.03
N LYS A 161 -30.15 -12.13 11.40
CA LYS A 161 -30.70 -11.61 10.13
C LYS A 161 -31.24 -10.18 10.21
N SER A 162 -31.54 -9.67 11.41
CA SER A 162 -31.95 -8.28 11.58
C SER A 162 -30.83 -7.28 11.24
N ASP A 163 -29.57 -7.74 11.32
CA ASP A 163 -28.38 -6.94 11.14
C ASP A 163 -27.63 -7.38 9.89
N GLU A 164 -28.34 -7.44 8.75
CA GLU A 164 -27.65 -7.69 7.48
C GLU A 164 -26.52 -6.66 7.32
N PRO A 165 -25.28 -7.12 7.09
CA PRO A 165 -24.15 -6.22 6.98
C PRO A 165 -24.45 -5.23 5.87
N VAL A 166 -24.24 -3.94 6.13
CA VAL A 166 -24.34 -2.90 5.12
C VAL A 166 -23.20 -3.11 4.13
N ILE A 167 -23.47 -3.89 3.08
CA ILE A 167 -22.57 -4.02 1.95
C ILE A 167 -22.54 -2.65 1.27
N PRO A 168 -21.36 -2.10 0.94
CA PRO A 168 -21.26 -0.83 0.23
C PRO A 168 -22.19 -0.80 -0.99
N LEU A 169 -22.92 0.30 -1.18
CA LEU A 169 -24.07 0.44 -2.09
C LEU A 169 -23.84 0.06 -3.57
N LEU A 170 -22.60 -0.12 -4.03
CA LEU A 170 -22.29 -0.49 -5.42
C LEU A 170 -21.11 -1.49 -5.49
N PRO A 171 -21.33 -2.74 -5.05
CA PRO A 171 -20.32 -3.77 -5.12
C PRO A 171 -20.26 -4.30 -6.55
N ARG A 172 -19.56 -3.64 -7.47
CA ARG A 172 -19.28 -4.21 -8.79
C ARG A 172 -17.79 -4.23 -9.03
N SER A 173 -17.33 -5.26 -9.74
CA SER A 173 -15.93 -5.26 -10.17
C SER A 173 -15.64 -4.06 -11.06
N GLU A 174 -14.47 -3.48 -10.87
CA GLU A 174 -13.88 -2.50 -11.78
C GLU A 174 -12.77 -3.15 -12.60
N ARG A 175 -12.36 -2.51 -13.71
CA ARG A 175 -11.23 -3.03 -14.48
C ARG A 175 -9.94 -2.80 -13.70
N GLY A 176 -9.54 -3.80 -12.92
CA GLY A 176 -8.27 -3.80 -12.21
C GLY A 176 -7.09 -3.82 -13.19
N ARG A 177 -6.04 -3.07 -12.87
CA ARG A 177 -4.76 -3.09 -13.63
C ARG A 177 -3.73 -4.04 -13.05
N VAL A 178 -4.05 -4.62 -11.90
CA VAL A 178 -3.12 -5.32 -11.04
C VAL A 178 -3.68 -6.69 -10.69
N SER A 179 -3.00 -7.75 -11.17
CA SER A 179 -3.38 -9.14 -10.90
C SER A 179 -2.96 -9.54 -9.49
N LEU A 180 -3.80 -10.35 -8.85
CA LEU A 180 -3.64 -10.83 -7.48
C LEU A 180 -3.91 -12.34 -7.42
N ASN A 181 -3.06 -13.08 -6.73
CA ASN A 181 -3.32 -14.44 -6.28
C ASN A 181 -3.81 -14.40 -4.83
N MET A 182 -5.10 -14.60 -4.63
CA MET A 182 -5.72 -14.69 -3.32
C MET A 182 -5.73 -16.14 -2.86
N VAL A 183 -5.11 -16.41 -1.71
CA VAL A 183 -4.99 -17.72 -1.08
C VAL A 183 -5.87 -17.72 0.16
N ILE A 184 -6.94 -18.53 0.15
CA ILE A 184 -7.88 -18.59 1.26
C ILE A 184 -7.81 -19.97 1.91
N GLU A 185 -7.77 -19.98 3.24
CA GLU A 185 -7.84 -21.19 4.06
C GLU A 185 -9.12 -21.17 4.90
N ASN A 186 -9.87 -22.27 4.91
CA ASN A 186 -11.09 -22.39 5.71
C ASN A 186 -10.85 -23.24 6.96
N ARG A 187 -10.70 -22.57 8.10
CA ARG A 187 -10.66 -23.21 9.43
C ARG A 187 -11.99 -23.08 10.19
N THR A 188 -13.06 -22.71 9.51
CA THR A 188 -14.41 -22.73 10.10
C THR A 188 -14.97 -24.16 10.06
N SER A 189 -16.00 -24.42 10.87
CA SER A 189 -16.78 -25.67 10.82
C SER A 189 -17.77 -25.74 9.66
N ARG A 190 -17.78 -24.74 8.78
CA ARG A 190 -18.77 -24.56 7.72
C ARG A 190 -18.15 -24.81 6.37
N ASP A 191 -18.91 -25.47 5.50
CA ASP A 191 -18.61 -25.47 4.08
C ASP A 191 -18.92 -24.08 3.51
N ILE A 192 -18.02 -23.52 2.72
CA ILE A 192 -18.13 -22.15 2.19
C ILE A 192 -18.19 -22.19 0.67
N ASP A 193 -19.18 -21.53 0.09
CA ASP A 193 -19.21 -21.22 -1.33
C ASP A 193 -18.57 -19.84 -1.58
N VAL A 194 -17.75 -19.76 -2.62
CA VAL A 194 -16.96 -18.57 -2.97
C VAL A 194 -17.50 -17.96 -4.25
N PHE A 195 -17.88 -16.69 -4.19
CA PHE A 195 -18.49 -15.94 -5.28
C PHE A 195 -17.63 -14.73 -5.64
N TRP A 196 -17.43 -14.52 -6.93
CA TRP A 196 -16.92 -13.25 -7.46
C TRP A 196 -18.10 -12.35 -7.80
N ILE A 197 -18.00 -11.06 -7.49
CA ILE A 197 -19.02 -10.08 -7.88
C ILE A 197 -18.65 -9.48 -9.23
N ASP A 198 -19.44 -9.77 -10.27
CA ASP A 198 -19.11 -9.36 -11.63
C ASP A 198 -19.24 -7.84 -11.87
N TYR A 199 -18.94 -7.41 -13.10
CA TYR A 199 -19.06 -6.00 -13.51
C TYR A 199 -20.49 -5.43 -13.44
N LYS A 200 -21.50 -6.30 -13.35
CA LYS A 200 -22.91 -5.93 -13.20
C LYS A 200 -23.37 -6.01 -11.73
N GLY A 201 -22.48 -6.34 -10.80
CA GLY A 201 -22.80 -6.50 -9.39
C GLY A 201 -23.44 -7.86 -9.05
N LYS A 202 -23.38 -8.84 -9.95
CA LYS A 202 -23.97 -10.17 -9.73
C LYS A 202 -22.95 -11.15 -9.15
N GLU A 203 -23.38 -11.95 -8.16
CA GLU A 203 -22.59 -13.05 -7.63
C GLU A 203 -22.43 -14.19 -8.65
N ILE A 204 -21.19 -14.53 -8.98
CA ILE A 204 -20.81 -15.65 -9.85
C ILE A 204 -20.01 -16.65 -9.02
N LYS A 205 -20.61 -17.81 -8.71
CA LYS A 205 -19.93 -18.88 -7.97
C LYS A 205 -18.66 -19.31 -8.71
N LYS A 206 -17.53 -19.27 -8.03
CA LYS A 206 -16.25 -19.74 -8.55
C LYS A 206 -15.98 -21.16 -8.08
N GLY A 207 -16.21 -21.43 -6.80
CA GLY A 207 -16.20 -22.78 -6.27
C GLY A 207 -16.48 -22.78 -4.78
N SER A 208 -15.81 -23.67 -4.04
CA SER A 208 -16.14 -23.88 -2.64
C SER A 208 -14.95 -24.36 -1.81
N LEU A 209 -14.99 -24.10 -0.51
CA LEU A 209 -14.06 -24.55 0.52
C LEU A 209 -14.78 -25.53 1.44
N SER A 210 -14.16 -26.66 1.75
CA SER A 210 -14.69 -27.60 2.74
C SER A 210 -14.42 -27.11 4.15
N ALA A 211 -15.26 -27.49 5.12
CA ALA A 211 -15.03 -27.22 6.54
C ALA A 211 -13.68 -27.81 7.02
N PHE A 212 -13.02 -27.11 7.93
CA PHE A 212 -11.74 -27.53 8.56
C PHE A 212 -10.71 -28.06 7.56
N SER A 213 -10.56 -27.38 6.42
CA SER A 213 -9.66 -27.83 5.37
C SER A 213 -8.21 -27.51 5.71
N GLU A 214 -7.66 -28.21 6.70
CA GLU A 214 -6.24 -28.13 7.05
C GLU A 214 -5.44 -28.63 5.85
N ASN A 215 -4.63 -27.74 5.26
CA ASN A 215 -3.78 -27.97 4.10
C ASN A 215 -4.46 -27.96 2.72
N VAL A 216 -5.73 -27.54 2.60
CA VAL A 216 -6.34 -27.27 1.29
C VAL A 216 -6.60 -25.78 1.16
N ASP A 217 -5.59 -25.08 0.63
CA ASP A 217 -5.72 -23.67 0.26
C ASP A 217 -6.41 -23.57 -1.10
N ILE A 218 -7.44 -22.74 -1.24
CA ILE A 218 -7.87 -22.30 -2.57
C ILE A 218 -6.98 -21.15 -3.02
N THR A 219 -6.40 -21.28 -4.21
CA THR A 219 -5.73 -20.16 -4.87
C THR A 219 -6.63 -19.62 -5.98
N ILE A 220 -7.02 -18.36 -5.84
CA ILE A 220 -7.87 -17.63 -6.79
C ILE A 220 -7.04 -16.55 -7.45
N THR A 221 -6.88 -16.62 -8.76
CA THR A 221 -6.35 -15.50 -9.54
C THR A 221 -7.48 -14.49 -9.78
N THR A 222 -7.28 -13.25 -9.31
CA THR A 222 -8.23 -12.14 -9.36
C THR A 222 -7.49 -10.82 -9.64
N TRP A 223 -8.18 -9.70 -9.52
CA TRP A 223 -7.61 -8.36 -9.72
C TRP A 223 -7.94 -7.45 -8.55
N ILE A 224 -7.11 -6.43 -8.32
CA ILE A 224 -7.45 -5.35 -7.38
C ILE A 224 -8.80 -4.74 -7.78
N GLY A 225 -9.65 -4.48 -6.79
CA GLY A 225 -10.97 -3.88 -6.95
C GLY A 225 -12.06 -4.89 -7.33
N HIS A 226 -11.75 -6.18 -7.51
CA HIS A 226 -12.76 -7.21 -7.76
C HIS A 226 -13.35 -7.73 -6.45
N PRO A 227 -14.63 -7.49 -6.13
CA PRO A 227 -15.18 -7.94 -4.87
C PRO A 227 -15.49 -9.44 -4.85
N TRP A 228 -15.47 -10.01 -3.65
CA TRP A 228 -15.70 -11.41 -3.36
C TRP A 228 -16.68 -11.57 -2.20
N ALA A 229 -17.59 -12.52 -2.33
CA ALA A 229 -18.49 -12.94 -1.26
C ALA A 229 -18.22 -14.40 -0.90
N PHE A 230 -18.16 -14.67 0.39
CA PHE A 230 -17.98 -15.99 0.98
C PHE A 230 -19.24 -16.31 1.76
N ARG A 231 -19.99 -17.33 1.32
CA ARG A 231 -21.27 -17.70 1.93
C ARG A 231 -21.21 -19.10 2.49
N ASP A 232 -21.86 -19.32 3.62
CA ASP A 232 -22.11 -20.67 4.12
C ASP A 232 -22.92 -21.46 3.08
N ARG A 233 -22.43 -22.65 2.70
CA ARG A 233 -22.99 -23.47 1.60
C ARG A 233 -24.43 -23.92 1.89
N HIS A 234 -24.78 -24.15 3.15
CA HIS A 234 -26.07 -24.73 3.53
C HIS A 234 -27.15 -23.67 3.73
N SER A 235 -26.82 -22.59 4.44
CA SER A 235 -27.75 -21.52 4.79
C SER A 235 -27.76 -20.36 3.80
N GLY A 236 -26.72 -20.23 2.96
CA GLY A 236 -26.51 -19.06 2.09
C GLY A 236 -26.09 -17.80 2.84
N MET A 237 -25.88 -17.89 4.15
CA MET A 237 -25.52 -16.75 5.00
C MET A 237 -24.16 -16.19 4.58
N LEU A 238 -24.07 -14.86 4.47
CA LEU A 238 -22.80 -14.19 4.20
C LEU A 238 -21.87 -14.35 5.41
N LEU A 239 -20.65 -14.84 5.17
CA LEU A 239 -19.60 -14.94 6.18
C LEU A 239 -18.66 -13.75 6.06
N LEU A 240 -18.14 -13.53 4.85
CA LEU A 240 -17.21 -12.46 4.56
C LEU A 240 -17.56 -11.84 3.21
N TYR A 241 -17.59 -10.53 3.17
CA TYR A 241 -17.50 -9.75 1.95
C TYR A 241 -16.13 -9.08 1.91
N TYR A 242 -15.40 -9.26 0.82
CA TYR A 242 -14.01 -8.85 0.71
C TYR A 242 -13.73 -8.16 -0.62
N VAL A 243 -13.09 -7.00 -0.58
CA VAL A 243 -12.59 -6.34 -1.79
C VAL A 243 -11.07 -6.13 -1.65
N PRO A 244 -10.25 -6.75 -2.50
CA PRO A 244 -8.82 -6.50 -2.52
C PRO A 244 -8.52 -5.12 -3.10
N TYR A 245 -8.25 -4.13 -2.26
CA TYR A 245 -7.84 -2.79 -2.73
C TYR A 245 -6.33 -2.61 -2.82
N ARG A 246 -5.53 -3.57 -2.33
CA ARG A 246 -4.07 -3.53 -2.43
C ARG A 246 -3.49 -4.93 -2.57
N ILE A 247 -2.35 -5.03 -3.24
CA ILE A 247 -1.45 -6.16 -3.08
C ILE A 247 -0.68 -6.00 -1.77
N ILE A 248 -0.68 -7.02 -0.93
CA ILE A 248 0.32 -7.12 0.14
C ILE A 248 1.62 -7.64 -0.50
N PRO A 249 2.69 -6.84 -0.51
CA PRO A 249 3.97 -7.32 -1.01
C PRO A 249 4.44 -8.51 -0.15
N PHE A 250 5.01 -9.51 -0.81
CA PHE A 250 5.62 -10.65 -0.12
C PHE A 250 7.13 -10.49 -0.27
N THR A 251 7.85 -10.48 0.85
CA THR A 251 9.32 -10.54 0.82
C THR A 251 9.74 -11.98 0.57
N GLU A 252 10.59 -12.21 -0.43
CA GLU A 252 10.95 -13.52 -0.99
C GLU A 252 11.51 -14.55 0.01
N SER A 253 11.85 -14.14 1.23
CA SER A 253 12.53 -14.97 2.23
C SER A 253 11.80 -16.27 2.64
N ASN A 254 10.53 -16.44 2.28
CA ASN A 254 9.70 -17.57 2.71
C ASN A 254 9.13 -18.43 1.57
N HIS A 255 9.55 -18.28 0.30
CA HIS A 255 9.06 -19.16 -0.77
C HIS A 255 10.17 -19.67 -1.69
N PRO A 256 10.52 -20.97 -1.63
CA PRO A 256 11.67 -21.50 -2.35
C PRO A 256 11.47 -21.74 -3.85
N ASP A 257 10.25 -21.65 -4.41
CA ASP A 257 9.96 -22.45 -5.61
C ASP A 257 9.30 -21.78 -6.83
N THR A 258 9.36 -20.47 -7.03
CA THR A 258 9.10 -19.96 -8.40
C THR A 258 9.60 -18.54 -8.58
N ALA A 259 10.42 -18.33 -9.61
CA ALA A 259 10.71 -17.02 -10.22
C ALA A 259 9.45 -16.43 -10.91
N GLN A 260 8.28 -16.61 -10.29
CA GLN A 260 7.01 -16.10 -10.77
C GLN A 260 7.00 -14.60 -10.56
N GLU A 261 7.00 -13.89 -11.69
CA GLU A 261 6.43 -12.56 -11.91
C GLU A 261 6.12 -11.78 -10.63
N THR A 262 7.14 -11.08 -10.11
CA THR A 262 7.11 -10.18 -8.93
C THR A 262 5.97 -9.15 -8.93
N ARG A 263 5.36 -8.97 -10.11
CA ARG A 263 4.24 -8.07 -10.40
C ARG A 263 2.89 -8.63 -9.97
N ILE A 264 2.71 -9.96 -9.94
CA ILE A 264 1.46 -10.56 -9.43
C ILE A 264 1.50 -10.46 -7.91
N GLY A 265 0.48 -9.81 -7.36
CA GLY A 265 0.36 -9.76 -5.92
C GLY A 265 -0.07 -11.08 -5.33
N ARG A 266 0.21 -11.25 -4.04
CA ARG A 266 -0.35 -12.37 -3.28
C ARG A 266 -1.03 -11.83 -2.04
N HIS A 267 -2.20 -12.36 -1.74
CA HIS A 267 -2.87 -12.12 -0.46
C HIS A 267 -3.28 -13.45 0.13
N ARG A 268 -2.97 -13.67 1.41
CA ARG A 268 -3.39 -14.86 2.15
C ARG A 268 -4.17 -14.44 3.39
N PHE A 269 -5.34 -15.01 3.59
CA PHE A 269 -6.06 -14.92 4.85
C PHE A 269 -6.75 -16.24 5.19
N ILE A 270 -7.04 -16.41 6.47
CA ILE A 270 -7.66 -17.61 7.04
C ILE A 270 -9.02 -17.21 7.62
N LEU A 271 -10.07 -17.91 7.22
CA LEU A 271 -11.38 -17.81 7.83
C LEU A 271 -11.42 -18.74 9.05
N THR A 272 -11.74 -18.20 10.22
CA THR A 272 -11.86 -18.97 11.47
C THR A 272 -13.25 -18.79 12.10
N SER A 273 -13.55 -19.59 13.11
CA SER A 273 -14.71 -19.35 13.97
C SER A 273 -14.70 -17.91 14.50
N PRO A 274 -15.88 -17.28 14.66
CA PRO A 274 -15.97 -15.91 15.12
C PRO A 274 -15.48 -15.76 16.57
N MET A 275 -14.99 -14.57 16.92
CA MET A 275 -14.53 -14.26 18.27
C MET A 275 -15.66 -13.82 19.20
N ASN A 276 -16.82 -13.48 18.63
CA ASN A 276 -18.04 -13.09 19.33
C ASN A 276 -19.24 -13.79 18.68
N ASP A 277 -20.38 -13.85 19.37
CA ASP A 277 -21.56 -14.56 18.89
C ASP A 277 -22.33 -13.81 17.78
N GLU A 278 -22.02 -12.53 17.55
CA GLU A 278 -22.68 -11.71 16.55
C GLU A 278 -22.10 -11.93 15.14
N ASP A 279 -20.79 -12.14 15.05
CA ASP A 279 -20.07 -12.30 13.79
C ASP A 279 -20.22 -13.71 13.21
N ALA A 280 -20.33 -13.79 11.89
CA ALA A 280 -20.48 -15.06 11.19
C ALA A 280 -19.14 -15.82 11.05
N CYS A 281 -18.01 -15.11 11.08
CA CYS A 281 -16.66 -15.66 11.08
C CYS A 281 -15.66 -14.62 11.64
N ALA A 282 -14.41 -15.05 11.87
CA ALA A 282 -13.28 -14.14 12.03
C ALA A 282 -12.26 -14.33 10.88
N VAL A 283 -11.43 -13.32 10.65
CA VAL A 283 -10.40 -13.32 9.60
C VAL A 283 -9.03 -13.17 10.26
N ILE A 284 -8.16 -14.15 10.05
CA ILE A 284 -6.73 -14.03 10.35
C ILE A 284 -6.01 -13.66 9.06
N ASP A 285 -5.61 -12.40 8.98
CA ASP A 285 -4.90 -11.83 7.83
C ASP A 285 -3.45 -11.56 8.23
N HIS A 286 -2.54 -12.44 7.80
CA HIS A 286 -1.11 -12.28 8.09
C HIS A 286 -0.49 -11.26 7.12
N VAL A 287 -0.82 -9.99 7.33
CA VAL A 287 -0.18 -8.88 6.64
C VAL A 287 1.15 -8.58 7.31
N PHE A 288 2.07 -9.52 7.25
CA PHE A 288 3.40 -9.35 7.81
C PHE A 288 4.43 -9.50 6.73
N THR A 289 4.92 -8.36 6.29
CA THR A 289 6.29 -8.30 5.78
C THR A 289 7.19 -8.01 6.98
N ASN A 290 8.15 -8.88 7.25
CA ASN A 290 9.24 -8.62 8.20
C ASN A 290 10.19 -7.56 7.62
N ILE A 291 9.67 -6.36 7.36
CA ILE A 291 10.47 -5.22 6.92
C ILE A 291 11.17 -4.71 8.16
N THR A 292 12.45 -5.04 8.27
CA THR A 292 13.27 -4.68 9.44
C THR A 292 14.42 -3.74 9.08
N SER A 293 14.65 -3.54 7.78
CA SER A 293 15.66 -2.64 7.24
C SER A 293 15.05 -1.56 6.36
N ILE A 294 15.80 -0.47 6.17
CA ILE A 294 15.43 0.62 5.27
C ILE A 294 15.42 0.11 3.83
N ASP A 295 16.39 -0.71 3.46
CA ASP A 295 16.50 -1.28 2.11
C ASP A 295 15.26 -2.13 1.78
N ASP A 296 14.78 -2.94 2.73
CA ASP A 296 13.54 -3.72 2.56
C ASP A 296 12.33 -2.80 2.41
N ALA A 297 12.25 -1.72 3.20
CA ALA A 297 11.16 -0.75 3.16
C ALA A 297 11.13 0.02 1.82
N VAL A 298 12.31 0.40 1.31
CA VAL A 298 12.48 1.04 0.01
C VAL A 298 12.14 0.07 -1.12
N ALA A 299 12.67 -1.15 -1.09
CA ALA A 299 12.35 -2.19 -2.07
C ALA A 299 10.85 -2.46 -2.15
N PHE A 300 10.21 -2.62 -0.99
CA PHE A 300 8.76 -2.80 -0.86
C PHE A 300 7.99 -1.64 -1.50
N SER A 301 8.41 -0.42 -1.22
CA SER A 301 7.76 0.80 -1.72
C SER A 301 7.90 0.96 -3.22
N ILE A 302 9.08 0.64 -3.76
CA ILE A 302 9.33 0.62 -5.22
C ILE A 302 8.47 -0.45 -5.89
N GLN A 303 8.36 -1.65 -5.31
CA GLN A 303 7.47 -2.69 -5.82
C GLN A 303 6.00 -2.24 -5.83
N GLN A 304 5.59 -1.43 -4.84
CA GLN A 304 4.27 -0.81 -4.85
C GLN A 304 4.12 0.18 -6.03
N MET A 305 5.11 1.02 -6.29
CA MET A 305 5.11 1.94 -7.44
C MET A 305 5.01 1.18 -8.78
N GLU A 306 5.75 0.07 -8.93
CA GLU A 306 5.69 -0.80 -10.10
C GLU A 306 4.28 -1.30 -10.37
N ARG A 307 3.60 -1.77 -9.31
CA ARG A 307 2.24 -2.29 -9.40
C ARG A 307 1.22 -1.22 -9.74
N GLU A 308 1.38 -0.04 -9.17
CA GLU A 308 0.53 1.12 -9.48
C GLU A 308 0.85 1.73 -10.85
N ASN A 309 1.86 1.22 -11.55
CA ASN A 309 2.37 1.74 -12.81
C ASN A 309 2.72 3.24 -12.70
N VAL A 310 3.38 3.60 -11.59
CA VAL A 310 3.83 4.96 -11.29
C VAL A 310 5.30 5.10 -11.66
N SER A 311 5.61 6.12 -12.46
CA SER A 311 6.99 6.45 -12.81
C SER A 311 7.75 7.00 -11.60
N PRO A 312 8.99 6.55 -11.33
CA PRO A 312 9.81 7.06 -10.23
C PRO A 312 10.48 8.41 -10.54
N MET A 313 10.35 8.94 -11.76
CA MET A 313 11.07 10.11 -12.26
C MET A 313 10.98 11.35 -11.35
N ILE A 314 9.77 11.68 -10.87
CA ILE A 314 9.58 12.84 -10.00
C ILE A 314 10.26 12.62 -8.64
N LEU A 315 10.14 11.42 -8.06
CA LEU A 315 10.80 11.07 -6.81
C LEU A 315 12.33 11.10 -6.95
N LEU A 316 12.86 10.51 -8.01
CA LEU A 316 14.30 10.53 -8.34
C LEU A 316 14.83 11.97 -8.37
N LYS A 317 14.12 12.89 -9.03
CA LYS A 317 14.51 14.31 -9.06
C LYS A 317 14.66 14.93 -7.67
N TYR A 318 13.76 14.61 -6.74
CA TYR A 318 13.89 15.08 -5.35
C TYR A 318 15.10 14.46 -4.65
N LEU A 319 15.28 13.14 -4.78
CA LEU A 319 16.38 12.44 -4.10
C LEU A 319 17.76 12.84 -4.64
N TYR A 320 17.94 13.05 -5.95
CA TYR A 320 19.18 13.59 -6.50
C TYR A 320 19.49 14.98 -5.95
N ASN A 321 18.50 15.88 -5.87
CA ASN A 321 18.72 17.22 -5.34
C ASN A 321 19.22 17.17 -3.89
N ILE A 322 18.69 16.25 -3.08
CA ILE A 322 19.13 16.02 -1.70
C ILE A 322 20.54 15.44 -1.66
N ALA A 323 20.83 14.43 -2.48
CA ALA A 323 22.15 13.79 -2.54
C ALA A 323 23.25 14.76 -2.99
N LEU A 324 22.96 15.63 -3.96
CA LEU A 324 23.90 16.63 -4.48
C LEU A 324 24.04 17.85 -3.56
N ASN A 325 23.05 18.16 -2.74
CA ASN A 325 23.03 19.35 -1.88
C ASN A 325 22.67 18.99 -0.43
N PRO A 326 23.43 18.09 0.24
CA PRO A 326 23.05 17.55 1.55
C PRO A 326 23.02 18.59 2.67
N ASN A 327 23.62 19.76 2.45
CA ASN A 327 23.72 20.86 3.42
C ASN A 327 22.56 21.86 3.29
N ASP A 328 21.80 21.84 2.20
CA ASP A 328 20.77 22.84 1.91
C ASP A 328 19.38 22.28 2.26
N SER A 329 18.83 22.76 3.37
CA SER A 329 17.53 22.31 3.91
C SER A 329 16.38 22.52 2.93
N LYS A 330 16.48 23.46 1.98
CA LYS A 330 15.41 23.72 1.00
C LYS A 330 15.11 22.53 0.10
N TYR A 331 16.08 21.64 -0.15
CA TYR A 331 15.87 20.42 -0.95
C TYR A 331 15.34 19.27 -0.11
N ARG A 332 15.53 19.33 1.22
CA ARG A 332 15.05 18.33 2.18
C ARG A 332 13.62 18.59 2.63
N GLN A 333 13.12 19.81 2.43
CA GLN A 333 11.75 20.22 2.71
C GLN A 333 10.88 20.21 1.45
N ILE A 334 9.87 19.34 1.40
CA ILE A 334 8.99 19.18 0.24
C ILE A 334 7.55 19.52 0.63
N ARG A 335 6.97 20.56 0.01
CA ARG A 335 5.59 20.98 0.28
C ARG A 335 4.59 19.95 -0.23
N THR A 336 3.72 19.45 0.65
CA THR A 336 2.67 18.48 0.31
C THR A 336 1.54 19.12 -0.51
N SER A 337 1.37 20.44 -0.44
CA SER A 337 0.42 21.19 -1.27
C SER A 337 0.82 21.31 -2.75
N ASN A 338 2.05 20.95 -3.11
CA ASN A 338 2.47 20.92 -4.51
C ASN A 338 1.75 19.76 -5.23
N LYS A 339 0.83 20.09 -6.14
CA LYS A 339 0.03 19.10 -6.89
C LYS A 339 0.86 18.06 -7.64
N VAL A 340 2.00 18.45 -8.23
CA VAL A 340 2.86 17.53 -8.99
C VAL A 340 3.48 16.51 -8.03
N PHE A 341 4.04 16.97 -6.92
CA PHE A 341 4.57 16.08 -5.88
C PHE A 341 3.47 15.21 -5.27
N PHE A 342 2.33 15.81 -4.93
CA PHE A 342 1.22 15.12 -4.28
C PHE A 342 0.72 13.93 -5.12
N ASN A 343 0.40 14.19 -6.39
CA ASN A 343 -0.14 13.17 -7.28
C ASN A 343 0.90 12.11 -7.70
N ASN A 344 2.15 12.52 -7.95
CA ASN A 344 3.17 11.64 -8.51
C ASN A 344 4.07 10.96 -7.47
N VAL A 345 4.03 11.38 -6.21
CA VAL A 345 4.87 10.79 -5.15
C VAL A 345 4.06 10.52 -3.88
N TRP A 346 3.32 11.51 -3.38
CA TRP A 346 2.71 11.43 -2.04
C TRP A 346 1.54 10.44 -1.93
N CYS A 347 0.76 10.30 -2.99
CA CYS A 347 -0.42 9.44 -3.03
C CYS A 347 -0.15 8.00 -3.50
N ASN A 348 1.11 7.58 -3.59
CA ASN A 348 1.50 6.28 -4.14
C ASN A 348 2.67 5.67 -3.35
N GLY A 349 3.25 4.58 -3.87
CA GLY A 349 4.41 3.92 -3.26
C GLY A 349 5.61 4.85 -2.97
N GLY A 350 5.75 5.99 -3.67
CA GLY A 350 6.82 6.97 -3.43
C GLY A 350 6.80 7.57 -2.02
N ARG A 351 5.63 7.74 -1.40
CA ARG A 351 5.51 8.16 0.01
C ARG A 351 6.16 7.15 0.96
N GLY A 352 6.01 5.86 0.68
CA GLY A 352 6.68 4.79 1.44
C GLY A 352 8.20 4.91 1.37
N VAL A 353 8.76 5.21 0.20
CA VAL A 353 10.21 5.45 0.04
C VAL A 353 10.66 6.63 0.91
N LEU A 354 9.92 7.74 0.90
CA LEU A 354 10.27 8.92 1.68
C LEU A 354 10.23 8.64 3.20
N HIS A 355 9.19 7.98 3.70
CA HIS A 355 9.15 7.59 5.11
C HIS A 355 10.28 6.63 5.47
N ALA A 356 10.56 5.63 4.64
CA ALA A 356 11.69 4.71 4.87
C ALA A 356 13.03 5.46 5.00
N LEU A 357 13.24 6.49 4.18
CA LEU A 357 14.40 7.38 4.22
C LEU A 357 14.39 8.37 5.40
N GLY A 358 13.35 8.37 6.24
CA GLY A 358 13.22 9.23 7.42
C GLY A 358 12.75 10.64 7.12
N PHE A 359 11.86 10.80 6.14
CA PHE A 359 11.04 11.99 6.06
C PHE A 359 9.94 11.96 7.12
N GLU A 360 9.79 13.08 7.81
CA GLU A 360 8.76 13.31 8.83
C GLU A 360 7.70 14.27 8.29
N GLU A 361 6.44 14.05 8.67
CA GLU A 361 5.32 14.90 8.27
C GLU A 361 5.20 16.13 9.16
N ASN A 362 5.34 17.30 8.56
CA ASN A 362 4.96 18.58 9.14
C ASN A 362 3.64 19.06 8.49
N GLN A 363 2.90 19.93 9.18
CA GLN A 363 1.55 20.36 8.78
C GLN A 363 1.41 20.74 7.28
N SER A 364 2.44 21.34 6.67
CA SER A 364 2.40 21.84 5.28
C SER A 364 3.47 21.24 4.35
N HIS A 365 4.38 20.43 4.86
CA HIS A 365 5.51 19.87 4.12
C HIS A 365 6.03 18.62 4.81
N ILE A 366 6.87 17.86 4.12
CA ILE A 366 7.68 16.81 4.74
C ILE A 366 9.14 17.26 4.78
N GLU A 367 9.88 16.80 5.79
CA GLU A 367 11.29 17.15 5.97
C GLU A 367 12.14 15.93 6.28
N MET A 368 13.35 15.88 5.70
CA MET A 368 14.35 14.85 6.00
C MET A 368 15.49 15.42 6.85
N GLY A 369 15.70 14.84 8.05
CA GLY A 369 16.78 15.22 8.95
C GLY A 369 16.50 16.53 9.72
N PRO A 370 17.51 17.11 10.37
CA PRO A 370 17.32 18.32 11.16
C PRO A 370 17.06 19.55 10.26
N SER A 371 16.25 20.48 10.77
CA SER A 371 15.93 21.73 10.08
C SER A 371 17.15 22.64 9.87
N GLU A 372 18.14 22.53 10.76
CA GLU A 372 19.43 23.21 10.64
C GLU A 372 20.58 22.20 10.55
N GLY A 373 21.58 22.52 9.72
CA GLY A 373 22.79 21.72 9.54
C GLY A 373 22.73 20.70 8.40
N PRO A 374 23.85 19.99 8.18
CA PRO A 374 23.98 19.01 7.10
C PRO A 374 23.36 17.66 7.46
N LEU A 375 22.94 16.90 6.44
CA LEU A 375 22.65 15.48 6.63
C LEU A 375 23.92 14.72 7.04
N THR A 376 23.76 13.70 7.89
CA THR A 376 24.88 12.82 8.24
C THR A 376 25.29 11.99 7.01
N GLY A 377 26.56 11.58 6.94
CA GLY A 377 27.05 10.73 5.85
C GLY A 377 26.26 9.43 5.68
N GLU A 378 25.76 8.85 6.78
CA GLU A 378 24.88 7.67 6.74
C GLU A 378 23.55 7.96 6.03
N ARG A 379 22.93 9.12 6.28
CA ARG A 379 21.68 9.52 5.61
C ARG A 379 21.89 9.77 4.12
N ILE A 380 23.01 10.39 3.76
CA ILE A 380 23.37 10.60 2.36
C ILE A 380 23.52 9.25 1.67
N LYS A 381 24.22 8.29 2.31
CA LYS A 381 24.36 6.93 1.78
C LYS A 381 23.00 6.26 1.55
N GLN A 382 22.08 6.31 2.52
CA GLN A 382 20.73 5.74 2.38
C GLN A 382 19.94 6.36 1.20
N VAL A 383 20.04 7.68 1.01
CA VAL A 383 19.40 8.36 -0.14
C VAL A 383 20.01 7.88 -1.45
N THR A 384 21.34 7.81 -1.54
CA THR A 384 22.04 7.32 -2.73
C THR A 384 21.69 5.86 -3.04
N ASP A 385 21.61 4.99 -2.03
CA ASP A 385 21.22 3.59 -2.20
C ASP A 385 19.78 3.50 -2.75
N ALA A 386 18.84 4.30 -2.23
CA ALA A 386 17.48 4.36 -2.74
C ALA A 386 17.39 4.92 -4.18
N VAL A 387 18.23 5.89 -4.54
CA VAL A 387 18.35 6.39 -5.93
C VAL A 387 18.75 5.26 -6.87
N MET A 388 19.78 4.47 -6.53
CA MET A 388 20.21 3.34 -7.36
C MET A 388 19.10 2.29 -7.54
N MET A 389 18.31 2.01 -6.49
CA MET A 389 17.18 1.10 -6.58
C MET A 389 16.06 1.64 -7.49
N LEU A 390 15.76 2.93 -7.41
CA LEU A 390 14.76 3.61 -8.24
C LEU A 390 15.19 3.70 -9.71
N GLU A 391 16.46 3.97 -10.00
CA GLU A 391 17.02 3.93 -11.36
C GLU A 391 16.90 2.53 -11.97
N LYS A 392 17.25 1.49 -11.19
CA LYS A 392 17.08 0.10 -11.62
C LYS A 392 15.62 -0.19 -11.98
N TYR A 393 14.68 0.26 -11.15
CA TYR A 393 13.24 0.14 -11.42
C TYR A 393 12.82 0.91 -12.68
N LEU A 394 13.27 2.15 -12.84
CA LEU A 394 12.99 2.98 -14.02
C LEU A 394 13.43 2.28 -15.32
N ASN A 395 14.65 1.75 -15.35
CA ASN A 395 15.19 1.02 -16.49
C ASN A 395 14.38 -0.25 -16.82
N GLN A 396 13.77 -0.89 -15.83
CA GLN A 396 12.91 -2.06 -16.03
C GLN A 396 11.56 -1.70 -16.65
N ILE A 397 10.98 -0.55 -16.30
CA ILE A 397 9.67 -0.13 -16.81
C ILE A 397 9.74 0.47 -18.21
N GLU A 398 10.81 1.18 -18.57
CA GLU A 398 10.96 1.77 -19.91
C GLU A 398 11.02 0.70 -21.02
N GLY A 399 11.53 -0.50 -20.71
CA GLY A 399 11.55 -1.65 -21.63
C GLY A 399 10.31 -2.56 -21.56
N SER A 400 9.40 -2.35 -20.61
CA SER A 400 8.27 -3.26 -20.38
C SER A 400 7.03 -2.81 -21.17
N PRO A 401 6.40 -3.68 -21.99
CA PRO A 401 5.11 -3.34 -22.60
C PRO A 401 4.06 -3.08 -21.52
N ARG A 402 3.29 -1.99 -21.68
CA ARG A 402 2.15 -1.68 -20.79
C ARG A 402 1.18 -2.86 -20.82
N ARG A 403 0.98 -3.51 -19.68
CA ARG A 403 0.03 -4.62 -19.57
C ARG A 403 -1.36 -4.08 -19.31
N ASN A 404 -2.23 -4.27 -20.29
CA ASN A 404 -3.66 -4.18 -20.07
C ASN A 404 -4.15 -5.50 -19.48
N GLN A 405 -5.21 -5.44 -18.67
CA GLN A 405 -5.97 -6.62 -18.29
C GLN A 405 -6.27 -7.43 -19.57
N PRO A 406 -5.86 -8.71 -19.68
CA PRO A 406 -6.11 -9.50 -20.88
C PRO A 406 -7.61 -9.53 -21.18
N VAL A 407 -7.98 -9.39 -22.45
CA VAL A 407 -9.37 -9.51 -22.89
C VAL A 407 -9.87 -10.91 -22.50
N GLY A 408 -10.92 -10.98 -21.67
CA GLY A 408 -11.44 -12.24 -21.11
C GLY A 408 -10.97 -12.56 -19.67
N SER A 409 -10.23 -11.66 -19.02
CA SER A 409 -9.93 -11.74 -17.57
C SER A 409 -11.08 -11.23 -16.70
N ASP A 410 -12.30 -11.29 -17.24
CA ASP A 410 -13.56 -10.90 -16.62
C ASP A 410 -14.05 -11.96 -15.63
N GLY A 411 -13.12 -12.60 -14.91
CA GLY A 411 -13.41 -13.73 -14.05
C GLY A 411 -14.00 -14.96 -14.75
N SER A 412 -14.32 -14.94 -16.05
CA SER A 412 -14.87 -16.10 -16.77
C SER A 412 -13.81 -17.12 -17.17
N GLY A 413 -12.54 -16.69 -17.25
CA GLY A 413 -11.40 -17.59 -17.31
C GLY A 413 -11.51 -18.60 -16.17
N ARG A 414 -11.52 -19.89 -16.50
CA ARG A 414 -11.56 -20.95 -15.49
C ARG A 414 -10.46 -20.63 -14.49
N ALA A 415 -10.83 -20.33 -13.24
CA ALA A 415 -9.87 -20.50 -12.14
C ALA A 415 -9.30 -21.90 -12.37
N ASN A 416 -8.00 -22.00 -12.60
CA ASN A 416 -7.37 -23.30 -12.76
C ASN A 416 -7.44 -23.96 -11.38
N TRP A 417 -8.56 -24.62 -11.11
CA TRP A 417 -8.76 -25.53 -9.99
C TRP A 417 -7.71 -26.62 -10.18
N ARG A 418 -6.64 -26.56 -9.41
CA ARG A 418 -5.72 -27.67 -9.23
C ARG A 418 -5.90 -28.22 -7.83
#